data_AF-A0A967WNS0-F1
#
_entry.id   AF-A0A967WNS0-F1
#
_cell.length_a   1.000
_cell.length_b   1.000
_cell.length_c   1.000
_cell.angle_alpha   90.00
_cell.angle_beta   90.00
_cell.angle_gamma   90.00
#
_symmetry.space_group_name_H-M   'P 1'
#
loop_
_entity.id
_entity.type
_entity.pdbx_description
1 polymer ?
#
loop_
_entity_poly.entity_id
_entity_poly.type
_entity_poly.pdbx_seq_one_letter_code
_entity_poly.pdbx_strand_id
1 'polypeptide(L)' 'MARSEPRVVIFACNWNAQQSLEEAGKQHLSLPSGVRPLRVDCIGQIGAGAILKAFEKGADGVMLVGCTGD' A
#
# COMPACT_ATOMS: atom_id res chain seq x y z
N MET A 1 -23.24 -7.53 5.38
CA MET A 1 -22.32 -8.60 5.82
C MET A 1 -20.97 -7.95 6.07
N ALA A 2 -20.53 -7.88 7.33
CA ALA A 2 -19.21 -7.31 7.63
C ALA A 2 -18.14 -8.32 7.21
N ARG A 3 -17.24 -7.90 6.34
CA ARG A 3 -16.16 -8.73 5.83
C ARG A 3 -15.10 -8.86 6.93
N SER A 4 -14.65 -10.09 7.23
CA SER A 4 -13.81 -10.38 8.41
C SER A 4 -12.44 -9.71 8.41
N GLU A 5 -11.90 -9.30 7.25
CA GLU A 5 -10.63 -8.57 7.15
C GLU A 5 -10.69 -7.49 6.05
N PRO A 6 -10.27 -6.23 6.33
CA PRO A 6 -10.29 -5.14 5.36
C PRO A 6 -9.28 -5.40 4.23
N ARG A 7 -9.68 -5.19 2.98
CA ARG A 7 -8.79 -5.20 1.81
C ARG A 7 -8.14 -3.84 1.70
N VAL A 8 -6.85 -3.75 2.02
CA VAL A 8 -6.10 -2.50 1.88
C VAL A 8 -5.02 -2.69 0.84
N VAL A 9 -5.00 -1.81 -0.16
CA VAL A 9 -3.92 -1.75 -1.15
C VAL A 9 -2.94 -0.67 -0.71
N ILE A 10 -1.66 -1.02 -0.61
CA ILE A 10 -0.60 -0.08 -0.24
C ILE A 10 0.26 0.16 -1.47
N PHE A 11 0.29 1.38 -2.00
CA PHE A 11 1.29 1.76 -2.98
C PHE A 11 2.55 2.20 -2.22
N ALA A 12 3.65 1.49 -2.41
CA ALA A 12 4.93 1.78 -1.78
C ALA A 12 5.96 2.21 -2.83
N CYS A 13 6.48 3.43 -2.68
CA CYS A 13 7.64 3.89 -3.43
C CYS A 13 8.83 2.92 -3.28
N ASN A 14 9.45 2.57 -4.39
CA ASN A 14 10.59 1.66 -4.44
C ASN A 14 11.81 2.21 -3.68
N TRP A 15 12.03 3.53 -3.68
CA TRP A 15 13.23 4.12 -3.11
C TRP A 15 13.23 4.19 -1.58
N ASN A 16 12.16 4.70 -0.96
CA ASN A 16 12.14 4.91 0.50
C ASN A 16 11.08 4.07 1.21
N ALA A 17 9.88 3.94 0.66
CA ALA A 17 8.78 3.25 1.33
C ALA A 17 8.96 1.73 1.36
N GLN A 18 9.67 1.18 0.38
CA GLN A 18 10.01 -0.24 0.35
C GLN A 18 10.86 -0.66 1.55
N GLN A 19 11.76 0.23 2.03
CA GLN A 19 12.57 -0.04 3.22
C GLN A 19 11.69 -0.19 4.47
N SER A 20 10.60 0.57 4.59
CA SER A 20 9.66 0.45 5.70
C SER A 20 8.94 -0.90 5.71
N LEU A 21 8.60 -1.46 4.54
CA LEU A 21 8.00 -2.79 4.43
C LEU A 21 8.99 -3.90 4.79
N GLU A 22 10.25 -3.75 4.37
CA GLU A 22 11.31 -4.69 4.70
C GLU A 22 11.63 -4.67 6.20
N GLU A 23 11.65 -3.47 6.80
CA GLU A 23 11.86 -3.29 8.23
C GLU A 23 10.71 -3.88 9.05
N ALA A 24 9.46 -3.69 8.61
CA ALA A 24 8.31 -4.36 9.20
C ALA A 24 8.45 -5.90 9.14
N GLY A 25 8.97 -6.42 8.03
CA GLY A 25 9.30 -7.84 7.87
C GLY A 25 10.36 -8.33 8.85
N LYS A 26 11.46 -7.56 9.04
CA LYS A 26 12.52 -7.88 10.02
C LYS A 26 12.02 -7.85 11.47
N GLN A 27 11.07 -6.97 11.77
CA GLN A 27 10.42 -6.90 13.06
C GLN A 27 9.35 -7.99 13.26
N HIS A 28 9.19 -8.90 12.30
CA HIS A 28 8.17 -9.94 12.28
C HIS A 28 6.74 -9.38 12.41
N LEU A 29 6.51 -8.15 11.94
CA LEU A 29 5.18 -7.56 11.89
C LEU A 29 4.38 -8.26 10.79
N SER A 30 3.40 -9.05 11.21
CA SER A 30 2.48 -9.71 10.29
C SER A 30 1.44 -8.71 9.79
N LEU A 31 1.42 -8.49 8.48
CA LEU A 31 0.34 -7.74 7.85
C LEU A 31 -0.93 -8.61 7.82
N PRO A 32 -2.13 -8.05 8.11
CA PRO A 32 -3.39 -8.77 7.95
C PRO A 32 -3.54 -9.35 6.55
N SER A 33 -4.30 -10.45 6.42
CA SER A 33 -4.40 -11.20 5.17
C SER A 33 -5.10 -10.40 4.05
N GLY A 34 -5.77 -9.30 4.39
CA GLY A 34 -6.37 -8.35 3.44
C GLY A 34 -5.44 -7.23 2.97
N VAL A 35 -4.26 -7.07 3.55
CA VAL A 35 -3.31 -6.02 3.16
C VAL A 35 -2.41 -6.51 2.02
N ARG A 36 -2.30 -5.71 0.96
CA ARG A 36 -1.50 -6.02 -0.23
C ARG A 36 -0.60 -4.84 -0.59
N PRO A 37 0.70 -4.90 -0.27
CA PRO A 37 1.66 -3.92 -0.76
C PRO A 37 1.96 -4.14 -2.24
N LEU A 38 1.88 -3.06 -3.02
CA LEU A 38 2.24 -2.95 -4.42
C LEU A 38 3.40 -1.98 -4.54
N ARG A 39 4.52 -2.46 -5.07
CA ARG A 39 5.71 -1.65 -5.29
C ARG A 39 5.53 -0.82 -6.56
N VAL A 40 5.86 0.46 -6.47
CA VAL A 40 5.84 1.42 -7.59
C VAL A 40 7.12 2.23 -7.58
N ASP A 41 7.58 2.72 -8.72
CA ASP A 41 8.84 3.46 -8.80
C ASP A 41 8.78 4.76 -7.97
N CYS A 42 7.68 5.51 -8.07
CA CYS A 42 7.45 6.68 -7.24
C CYS A 42 5.94 6.91 -7.01
N ILE A 43 5.56 7.38 -5.81
CA ILE A 43 4.16 7.77 -5.52
C ILE A 43 3.71 8.95 -6.36
N GLY A 44 4.63 9.84 -6.76
CA GLY A 44 4.31 10.99 -7.61
C GLY A 44 3.76 10.61 -8.99
N GLN A 45 3.99 9.36 -9.44
CA GLN A 45 3.43 8.85 -10.71
C GLN A 45 2.04 8.22 -10.52
N ILE A 46 1.57 8.06 -9.28
CA ILE A 46 0.28 7.44 -8.97
C ILE A 46 -0.81 8.50 -9.07
N GLY A 47 -1.42 8.57 -10.26
CA GLY A 47 -2.59 9.39 -10.49
C GLY A 47 -3.85 8.83 -9.81
N ALA A 48 -4.87 9.69 -9.67
CA ALA A 48 -6.15 9.33 -9.06
C ALA A 48 -6.82 8.10 -9.72
N GLY A 49 -6.62 7.87 -11.02
CA GLY A 49 -7.17 6.70 -11.71
C GLY A 49 -6.68 5.37 -11.15
N ALA A 50 -5.43 5.28 -10.68
CA ALA A 50 -4.90 4.07 -10.06
C ALA A 50 -5.56 3.80 -8.69
N ILE A 51 -5.83 4.87 -7.93
CA ILE A 51 -6.53 4.81 -6.65
C ILE A 51 -7.99 4.37 -6.86
N LEU A 52 -8.69 4.99 -7.80
CA LEU A 52 -10.08 4.64 -8.12
C LEU A 52 -10.20 3.20 -8.60
N LYS A 53 -9.28 2.75 -9.46
CA LYS A 53 -9.24 1.35 -9.93
C LYS A 53 -9.02 0.35 -8.79
N ALA A 54 -8.30 0.72 -7.73
CA ALA A 54 -8.17 -0.13 -6.55
C ALA A 54 -9.51 -0.28 -5.81
N PHE A 55 -10.25 0.83 -5.64
CA PHE A 55 -11.60 0.80 -5.08
C PHE A 55 -12.60 0.03 -5.95
N GLU A 56 -12.58 0.21 -7.28
CA GLU A 56 -13.40 -0.56 -8.22
C GLU A 56 -13.13 -2.07 -8.15
N LYS A 57 -11.90 -2.47 -7.85
CA LYS A 57 -11.50 -3.87 -7.63
C LYS A 57 -11.89 -4.41 -6.26
N GLY A 58 -12.58 -3.63 -5.43
CA GLY A 58 -13.09 -4.02 -4.13
C GLY A 58 -12.09 -3.87 -2.98
N ALA A 59 -11.17 -2.90 -3.08
CA ALA A 59 -10.41 -2.42 -1.93
C ALA A 59 -11.33 -1.64 -0.98
N ASP A 60 -11.20 -1.90 0.33
CA ASP A 60 -11.86 -1.13 1.38
C ASP A 60 -11.06 0.14 1.72
N GLY A 61 -9.77 0.15 1.41
CA GLY A 61 -8.89 1.30 1.60
C GLY A 61 -7.66 1.28 0.70
N VAL A 62 -7.10 2.46 0.46
CA VAL A 62 -5.85 2.65 -0.29
C VAL A 62 -4.90 3.50 0.56
N MET A 63 -3.66 3.04 0.71
CA MET A 63 -2.60 3.77 1.39
C MET A 63 -1.49 4.13 0.39
N LEU A 64 -1.00 5.36 0.43
CA LEU A 64 0.13 5.82 -0.35
C LEU A 64 1.31 6.06 0.59
N VAL A 65 2.44 5.40 0.34
CA VAL A 65 3.66 5.56 1.15
C VAL A 65 4.78 6.04 0.24
N GLY A 66 5.13 7.32 0.42
CA GLY A 66 6.15 8.01 -0.37
C GLY A 66 7.35 8.44 0.47
N CYS A 67 8.28 9.15 -0.16
CA CYS A 67 9.39 9.81 0.53
C CYS A 67 8.89 11.10 1.19
N THR A 68 9.53 11.52 2.28
CA THR A 68 9.39 12.88 2.80
C THR A 68 10.11 13.80 1.80
N GLY A 69 9.41 14.78 1.21
CA GLY A 69 10.04 15.71 0.28
C GLY A 69 11.02 16.61 1.00
N ASP A 70 12.31 16.35 0.84
CA ASP A 70 13.43 17.25 1.12
C ASP A 70 13.77 18.12 -0.10
#